data_AF-A0AA35WS17-F1
#
_entry.id   AF-A0AA35WS17-F1
#
_cell.length_a   1.000
_cell.length_b   1.000
_cell.length_c   1.000
_cell.angle_alpha   90.00
_cell.angle_beta   90.00
_cell.angle_gamma   90.00
#
_symmetry.space_group_name_H-M   'P 1'
#
loop_
_entity.id
_entity.type
_entity.pdbx_description
1 polymer ?
#
loop_
_entity_poly.entity_id
_entity_poly.type
_entity_poly.pdbx_seq_one_letter_code
_entity_poly.pdbx_strand_id
1 'polypeptide(L)'
;MGCSQSSSSAVEEGIEEVAKRRQSVVAPPPVIRVNVGSNVKFQPPPHTKIVAILGGPGSGKGRMVANLRSMFGMRLISVESIILKYLPKKVAHSMKINSVDEIADLVRKEPSHVSLEWVLRLLQHYIESDPDQIFVVDLVPSLRWLLRDEHLIKDCSTELENFESRCPISFAIHLSLGLESLDNTLDYSHHNAPAPPGATVGDEADNGRAKRRFHMHENACKAFLEYFSSSDRLLSIDVSSGAEEPIWDKTHEFFTGLQLKAWRPVNSMLVFAMGTWAFPAQS
;
A
#
# COMPACT_ATOMS: atom_id res chain seq x y z
N MET A 1 65.83 -25.07 -36.39
CA MET A 1 65.53 -25.10 -34.93
C MET A 1 65.08 -23.71 -34.54
N GLY A 2 63.92 -23.42 -33.99
CA GLY A 2 62.73 -24.22 -33.66
C GLY A 2 61.53 -23.28 -33.53
N CYS A 3 60.34 -23.76 -33.88
CA CYS A 3 59.08 -23.05 -33.69
C CYS A 3 58.63 -23.20 -32.23
N SER A 4 58.32 -22.10 -31.56
CA SER A 4 57.74 -22.07 -30.22
C SER A 4 56.23 -22.32 -30.28
N GLN A 5 55.78 -23.37 -29.60
CA GLN A 5 54.37 -23.68 -29.36
C GLN A 5 53.84 -22.76 -28.25
N SER A 6 52.82 -21.95 -28.55
CA SER A 6 52.06 -21.20 -27.56
C SER A 6 50.90 -22.05 -27.05
N SER A 7 50.90 -22.28 -25.74
CA SER A 7 49.97 -23.06 -24.92
C SER A 7 48.50 -22.69 -25.12
N SER A 8 47.68 -23.70 -25.41
CA SER A 8 46.22 -23.64 -25.58
C SER A 8 45.42 -23.53 -24.27
N SER A 9 46.07 -23.47 -23.11
CA SER A 9 45.39 -23.57 -21.80
C SER A 9 44.81 -22.25 -21.28
N ALA A 10 45.27 -21.09 -21.75
CA ALA A 10 44.83 -19.79 -21.24
C ALA A 10 43.50 -19.30 -21.85
N VAL A 11 43.07 -19.88 -22.96
CA VAL A 11 41.82 -19.49 -23.66
C VAL A 11 40.62 -20.27 -23.13
N GLU A 12 40.83 -21.51 -22.66
CA GLU A 12 39.75 -22.35 -22.11
C GLU A 12 39.31 -21.89 -20.71
N GLU A 13 40.23 -21.44 -19.84
CA GLU A 13 39.89 -20.92 -18.50
C GLU A 13 39.04 -19.64 -18.58
N GLY A 14 39.30 -18.76 -19.54
CA GLY A 14 38.53 -17.52 -19.73
C GLY A 14 37.12 -17.73 -20.27
N ILE A 15 36.87 -18.80 -21.03
CA ILE A 15 35.54 -19.12 -21.57
C ILE A 15 34.66 -19.75 -20.49
N GLU A 16 35.24 -20.55 -19.58
CA GLU A 16 34.51 -21.19 -18.48
C GLU A 16 34.10 -20.17 -17.39
N GLU A 17 34.93 -19.15 -17.15
CA GLU A 17 34.64 -18.06 -16.20
C GLU A 17 33.55 -17.10 -16.72
N VAL A 18 33.52 -16.85 -18.04
CA VAL A 18 32.46 -16.05 -18.69
C VAL A 18 31.15 -16.83 -18.81
N ALA A 19 31.20 -18.15 -18.99
CA ALA A 19 30.03 -19.02 -18.97
C ALA A 19 29.38 -19.10 -17.57
N LYS A 20 30.19 -19.15 -16.50
CA LYS A 20 29.70 -19.11 -15.11
C LYS A 20 29.05 -17.76 -14.75
N ARG A 21 29.48 -16.65 -15.33
CA ARG A 21 28.85 -15.33 -15.12
C ARG A 21 27.48 -15.14 -15.77
N ARG A 22 27.07 -16.02 -16.69
CA ARG A 22 25.79 -15.92 -17.42
C ARG A 22 24.67 -16.81 -16.86
N GLN A 23 24.96 -17.64 -15.86
CA GLN A 23 23.94 -18.35 -15.09
C GLN A 23 23.64 -17.58 -13.79
N SER A 24 23.13 -16.35 -13.91
CA SER A 24 22.25 -15.85 -12.85
C SER A 24 21.00 -16.71 -12.93
N VAL A 25 20.97 -17.80 -12.16
CA VAL A 25 19.74 -18.55 -11.91
C VAL A 25 18.78 -17.54 -11.32
N VAL A 26 17.85 -17.03 -12.14
CA VAL A 26 16.78 -16.15 -11.69
C VAL A 26 16.01 -16.97 -10.67
N ALA A 27 16.18 -16.66 -9.40
CA ALA A 27 15.44 -17.33 -8.34
C ALA A 27 13.94 -17.21 -8.66
N PRO A 28 13.15 -18.28 -8.46
CA PRO A 28 11.73 -18.21 -8.74
C PRO A 28 11.10 -17.08 -7.91
N PRO A 29 10.12 -16.34 -8.45
CA PRO A 29 9.47 -15.25 -7.72
C PRO A 29 8.86 -15.79 -6.42
N PRO A 30 8.86 -14.99 -5.34
CA PRO A 30 8.34 -15.42 -4.06
C PRO A 30 6.85 -15.75 -4.16
N VAL A 31 6.44 -16.82 -3.48
CA VAL A 31 5.03 -17.21 -3.42
C VAL A 31 4.29 -16.27 -2.48
N ILE A 32 3.40 -15.46 -3.05
CA ILE A 32 2.53 -14.56 -2.27
C ILE A 32 1.28 -15.31 -1.83
N ARG A 33 1.06 -15.38 -0.51
CA ARG A 33 -0.14 -16.00 0.06
C ARG A 33 -1.27 -14.99 0.11
N VAL A 34 -2.43 -15.39 -0.39
CA VAL A 34 -3.66 -14.60 -0.34
C VAL A 34 -4.76 -15.46 0.28
N ASN A 35 -5.37 -14.96 1.36
CA ASN A 35 -6.52 -15.58 2.01
C ASN A 35 -7.75 -14.70 1.78
N VAL A 36 -8.82 -15.29 1.27
CA VAL A 36 -10.05 -14.59 0.90
C VAL A 36 -11.19 -15.13 1.77
N GLY A 37 -11.81 -14.27 2.57
CA GLY A 37 -13.01 -14.63 3.32
C GLY A 37 -14.19 -14.94 2.39
N SER A 38 -15.11 -15.83 2.81
CA SER A 38 -16.23 -16.30 1.99
C SER A 38 -17.27 -15.22 1.66
N ASN A 39 -17.29 -14.12 2.41
CA ASN A 39 -18.17 -12.97 2.17
C ASN A 39 -17.45 -11.81 1.47
N VAL A 40 -16.20 -11.99 1.04
CA VAL A 40 -15.50 -11.02 0.20
C VAL A 40 -16.16 -10.98 -1.18
N LYS A 41 -16.99 -9.96 -1.41
CA LYS A 41 -17.73 -9.74 -2.65
C LYS A 41 -17.73 -8.26 -2.99
N PHE A 42 -17.70 -7.95 -4.27
CA PHE A 42 -17.84 -6.58 -4.75
C PHE A 42 -19.03 -6.49 -5.69
N GLN A 43 -19.86 -5.48 -5.49
CA GLN A 43 -20.92 -5.12 -6.41
C GLN A 43 -20.70 -3.67 -6.84
N PRO A 44 -20.77 -3.37 -8.14
CA PRO A 44 -20.59 -2.00 -8.61
C PRO A 44 -21.68 -1.07 -8.05
N PRO A 45 -21.45 0.25 -8.11
CA PRO A 45 -22.50 1.23 -7.83
C PRO A 45 -23.81 0.90 -8.58
N PRO A 46 -24.97 1.14 -7.93
CA PRO A 46 -25.14 1.87 -6.68
C PRO A 46 -24.97 1.03 -5.41
N HIS A 47 -24.75 -0.29 -5.52
CA HIS A 47 -24.85 -1.23 -4.40
C HIS A 47 -23.70 -1.13 -3.40
N THR A 48 -22.45 -1.13 -3.86
CA THR A 48 -21.31 -0.98 -2.96
C THR A 48 -20.24 -0.10 -3.57
N LYS A 49 -19.66 0.75 -2.73
CA LYS A 49 -18.77 1.83 -3.16
C LYS A 49 -17.47 1.85 -2.38
N ILE A 50 -17.31 1.01 -1.36
CA ILE A 50 -16.24 1.15 -0.39
C ILE A 50 -15.49 -0.17 -0.25
N VAL A 51 -14.18 -0.10 -0.40
CA VAL A 51 -13.24 -1.12 0.03
C VAL A 51 -12.37 -0.51 1.12
N ALA A 52 -12.34 -1.11 2.31
CA ALA A 52 -11.43 -0.65 3.35
C ALA A 52 -10.01 -1.16 3.09
N ILE A 53 -8.98 -0.42 3.51
CA ILE A 53 -7.59 -0.89 3.46
C ILE A 53 -6.91 -0.72 4.82
N LEU A 54 -6.24 -1.78 5.25
CA LEU A 54 -5.52 -1.90 6.51
C LEU A 54 -4.10 -2.36 6.22
N GLY A 55 -3.11 -1.67 6.78
CA GLY A 55 -1.71 -1.96 6.51
C GLY A 55 -0.80 -0.97 7.20
N GLY A 56 0.14 -1.51 7.99
CA GLY A 56 1.08 -0.72 8.77
C GLY A 56 2.22 -0.11 7.96
N PRO A 57 3.07 0.69 8.62
CA PRO A 57 4.31 1.18 8.03
C PRO A 57 5.11 0.02 7.40
N GLY A 58 5.62 0.21 6.19
CA GLY A 58 6.36 -0.82 5.45
C GLY A 58 5.49 -1.79 4.64
N SER A 59 4.19 -1.94 4.91
CA SER A 59 3.33 -2.93 4.21
C SER A 59 3.08 -2.68 2.71
N GLY A 60 3.63 -1.61 2.12
CA GLY A 60 3.37 -1.24 0.73
C GLY A 60 1.99 -0.63 0.47
N LYS A 61 1.21 -0.28 1.52
CA LYS A 61 -0.14 0.32 1.41
C LYS A 61 -0.23 1.47 0.40
N GLY A 62 0.72 2.41 0.45
CA GLY A 62 0.73 3.56 -0.48
C GLY A 62 0.82 3.14 -1.94
N ARG A 63 1.64 2.15 -2.26
CA ARG A 63 1.77 1.60 -3.63
C ARG A 63 0.53 0.81 -4.02
N MET A 64 0.00 -0.02 -3.12
CA MET A 64 -1.24 -0.77 -3.36
C MET A 64 -2.38 0.17 -3.75
N VAL A 65 -2.58 1.25 -2.98
CA VAL A 65 -3.59 2.27 -3.29
C VAL A 65 -3.32 2.99 -4.61
N ALA A 66 -2.06 3.33 -4.91
CA ALA A 66 -1.71 3.95 -6.18
C ALA A 66 -2.04 3.05 -7.38
N ASN A 67 -1.82 1.75 -7.25
CA ASN A 67 -2.17 0.76 -8.26
C ASN A 67 -3.69 0.60 -8.39
N LEU A 68 -4.43 0.50 -7.28
CA LEU A 68 -5.90 0.45 -7.31
C LEU A 68 -6.52 1.69 -7.97
N ARG A 69 -5.96 2.88 -7.70
CA ARG A 69 -6.38 4.13 -8.34
C ARG A 69 -6.10 4.12 -9.84
N SER A 70 -4.89 3.73 -10.25
CA SER A 70 -4.49 3.79 -11.66
C SER A 70 -5.20 2.75 -12.53
N MET A 71 -5.41 1.55 -12.00
CA MET A 71 -5.95 0.41 -12.73
C MET A 71 -7.47 0.31 -12.66
N PHE A 72 -8.08 0.63 -11.51
CA PHE A 72 -9.53 0.50 -11.30
C PHE A 72 -10.24 1.83 -11.09
N GLY A 73 -9.54 2.96 -11.18
CA GLY A 73 -10.14 4.29 -11.05
C GLY A 73 -10.64 4.62 -9.63
N MET A 74 -10.23 3.84 -8.63
CA MET A 74 -10.68 4.02 -7.25
C MET A 74 -10.09 5.29 -6.62
N ARG A 75 -10.88 5.96 -5.77
CA ARG A 75 -10.45 7.16 -5.06
C ARG A 75 -10.07 6.83 -3.62
N LEU A 76 -8.86 7.19 -3.21
CA LEU A 76 -8.43 7.06 -1.82
C LEU A 76 -9.05 8.16 -0.96
N ILE A 77 -9.53 7.78 0.21
CA ILE A 77 -9.80 8.68 1.33
C ILE A 77 -9.22 8.06 2.59
N SER A 78 -8.56 8.84 3.45
CA SER A 78 -8.12 8.38 4.76
C SER A 78 -8.80 9.13 5.90
N VAL A 79 -9.06 8.45 7.00
CA VAL A 79 -9.53 9.04 8.27
C VAL A 79 -8.65 10.21 8.69
N GLU A 80 -7.34 10.06 8.58
CA GLU A 80 -6.37 11.12 8.84
C GLU A 80 -6.59 12.36 7.97
N SER A 81 -6.78 12.18 6.66
CA SER A 81 -7.01 13.31 5.74
C SER A 81 -8.32 14.04 6.03
N ILE A 82 -9.36 13.32 6.46
CA ILE A 82 -10.63 13.90 6.87
C ILE A 82 -10.44 14.74 8.14
N ILE A 83 -9.76 14.22 9.15
CA ILE A 83 -9.50 14.96 10.39
C ILE A 83 -8.71 16.25 10.08
N LEU A 84 -7.59 16.14 9.36
CA LEU A 84 -6.74 17.29 9.05
C LEU A 84 -7.48 18.36 8.24
N LYS A 85 -8.41 17.96 7.35
CA LYS A 85 -9.16 18.87 6.49
C LYS A 85 -10.36 19.53 7.19
N TYR A 86 -11.06 18.81 8.06
CA TYR A 86 -12.35 19.23 8.59
C TYR A 86 -12.32 19.64 10.06
N LEU A 87 -11.35 19.20 10.85
CA LEU A 87 -11.21 19.63 12.24
C LEU A 87 -10.97 21.15 12.36
N PRO A 88 -10.08 21.78 11.57
CA PRO A 88 -9.93 23.24 11.60
C PRO A 88 -11.23 23.99 11.32
N LYS A 89 -12.09 23.44 10.45
CA LYS A 89 -13.40 24.03 10.11
C LYS A 89 -14.40 23.90 11.26
N LYS A 90 -14.38 22.76 11.95
CA LYS A 90 -15.25 22.47 13.11
C LYS A 90 -15.02 23.46 14.25
N VAL A 91 -13.77 23.87 14.46
CA VAL A 91 -13.36 24.75 15.57
C VAL A 91 -13.10 26.21 15.15
N ALA A 92 -13.31 26.55 13.87
CA ALA A 92 -13.00 27.87 13.30
C ALA A 92 -13.66 29.05 14.02
N HIS A 93 -14.80 28.81 14.69
CA HIS A 93 -15.52 29.82 15.46
C HIS A 93 -14.84 30.15 16.79
N SER A 94 -14.07 29.20 17.34
CA SER A 94 -13.40 29.33 18.64
C SER A 94 -11.90 29.61 18.49
N MET A 95 -11.27 29.06 17.45
CA MET A 95 -9.84 29.28 17.18
C MET A 95 -9.48 29.06 15.72
N LYS A 96 -8.43 29.74 15.28
CA LYS A 96 -7.85 29.55 13.95
C LYS A 96 -6.69 28.57 14.04
N ILE A 97 -6.78 27.49 13.28
CA ILE A 97 -5.74 26.46 13.18
C ILE A 97 -5.12 26.50 11.78
N ASN A 98 -3.79 26.60 11.72
CA ASN A 98 -3.05 26.71 10.45
C ASN A 98 -1.97 25.63 10.27
N SER A 99 -1.71 24.82 11.29
CA SER A 99 -0.67 23.78 11.24
C SER A 99 -1.14 22.44 11.79
N VAL A 100 -0.46 21.36 11.40
CA VAL A 100 -0.72 20.01 11.93
C VAL A 100 -0.37 19.92 13.42
N ASP A 101 0.62 20.68 13.88
CA ASP A 101 1.02 20.71 15.29
C ASP A 101 -0.06 21.35 16.16
N GLU A 102 -0.68 22.44 15.70
CA GLU A 102 -1.85 23.06 16.37
C GLU A 102 -3.05 22.11 16.40
N ILE A 103 -3.28 21.33 15.34
CA ILE A 103 -4.30 20.26 15.35
C ILE A 103 -3.96 19.22 16.42
N ALA A 104 -2.72 18.76 16.47
CA ALA A 104 -2.29 17.76 17.43
C ALA A 104 -2.40 18.28 18.87
N ASP A 105 -2.10 19.56 19.11
CA ASP A 105 -2.25 20.23 20.40
C ASP A 105 -3.72 20.32 20.81
N LEU A 106 -4.61 20.66 19.87
CA LEU A 106 -6.05 20.64 20.12
C LEU A 106 -6.51 19.25 20.55
N VAL A 107 -6.21 18.22 19.76
CA VAL A 107 -6.67 16.85 20.04
C VAL A 107 -6.13 16.35 21.38
N ARG A 108 -4.91 16.74 21.76
CA ARG A 108 -4.36 16.41 23.08
C ARG A 108 -5.06 17.13 24.24
N LYS A 109 -5.52 18.36 24.05
CA LYS A 109 -6.19 19.16 25.10
C LYS A 109 -7.67 18.85 25.20
N GLU A 110 -8.32 18.62 24.07
CA GLU A 110 -9.76 18.43 23.93
C GLU A 110 -10.04 17.23 23.01
N PRO A 111 -9.74 16.00 23.47
CA PRO A 111 -9.81 14.79 22.65
C PRO A 111 -11.23 14.49 22.16
N SER A 112 -12.26 14.97 22.86
CA SER A 112 -13.67 14.85 22.46
C SER A 112 -14.02 15.52 21.13
N HIS A 113 -13.15 16.38 20.59
CA HIS A 113 -13.35 16.96 19.26
C HIS A 113 -13.16 15.96 18.11
N VAL A 114 -12.44 14.86 18.34
CA VAL A 114 -12.22 13.81 17.35
C VAL A 114 -12.81 12.52 17.90
N SER A 115 -13.76 11.93 17.19
CA SER A 115 -14.28 10.60 17.49
C SER A 115 -14.43 9.81 16.19
N LEU A 116 -14.35 8.49 16.27
CA LEU A 116 -14.59 7.62 15.11
C LEU A 116 -15.95 7.92 14.47
N GLU A 117 -17.00 8.05 15.28
CA GLU A 117 -18.35 8.40 14.82
C GLU A 117 -18.38 9.72 14.03
N TRP A 118 -17.72 10.78 14.51
CA TRP A 118 -17.66 12.06 13.81
C TRP A 118 -16.93 11.93 12.47
N VAL A 119 -15.81 11.18 12.42
CA VAL A 119 -15.07 10.99 11.17
C VAL A 119 -15.86 10.16 10.17
N LEU A 120 -16.51 9.07 10.60
CA LEU A 120 -17.35 8.24 9.73
C LEU A 120 -18.53 9.04 9.18
N ARG A 121 -19.15 9.94 9.97
CA ARG A 121 -20.17 10.86 9.46
C ARG A 121 -19.62 11.77 8.35
N LEU A 122 -18.42 12.31 8.49
CA LEU A 122 -17.80 13.12 7.43
C LEU A 122 -17.47 12.30 6.18
N LEU A 123 -16.97 11.07 6.36
CA LEU A 123 -16.74 10.13 5.27
C LEU A 123 -18.02 9.82 4.50
N GLN A 124 -19.13 9.59 5.22
CA GLN A 124 -20.44 9.33 4.62
C GLN A 124 -20.85 10.47 3.68
N HIS A 125 -20.80 11.73 4.15
CA HIS A 125 -21.13 12.90 3.31
C HIS A 125 -20.21 13.01 2.08
N TYR A 126 -18.92 12.70 2.24
CA TYR A 126 -17.97 12.75 1.14
C TYR A 126 -18.27 11.68 0.08
N ILE A 127 -18.63 10.47 0.50
CA ILE A 127 -18.96 9.35 -0.39
C ILE A 127 -20.29 9.57 -1.10
N GLU A 128 -21.30 10.10 -0.38
CA GLU A 128 -22.61 10.45 -0.95
C GLU A 128 -22.52 11.56 -2.01
N SER A 129 -21.47 12.40 -1.97
CA SER A 129 -21.28 13.48 -2.96
C SER A 129 -20.84 13.01 -4.36
N ASP A 130 -20.41 11.76 -4.50
CA ASP A 130 -19.95 11.20 -5.78
C ASP A 130 -20.46 9.75 -5.93
N PRO A 131 -21.72 9.56 -6.35
CA PRO A 131 -22.40 8.28 -6.23
C PRO A 131 -21.88 7.18 -7.14
N ASP A 132 -21.16 7.53 -8.21
CA ASP A 132 -20.60 6.59 -9.19
C ASP A 132 -19.14 6.22 -8.87
N GLN A 133 -18.53 6.90 -7.92
CA GLN A 133 -17.15 6.67 -7.53
C GLN A 133 -17.01 5.49 -6.57
N ILE A 134 -16.03 4.64 -6.85
CA ILE A 134 -15.56 3.60 -5.93
C ILE A 134 -14.43 4.17 -5.08
N PHE A 135 -14.50 3.95 -3.78
CA PHE A 135 -13.59 4.47 -2.77
C PHE A 135 -12.77 3.35 -2.13
N VAL A 136 -11.49 3.63 -1.93
CA VAL A 136 -10.63 2.90 -1.00
C VAL A 136 -10.52 3.75 0.26
N VAL A 137 -10.97 3.23 1.40
CA VAL A 137 -10.99 3.96 2.66
C VAL A 137 -9.92 3.40 3.61
N ASP A 138 -8.94 4.24 3.94
CA ASP A 138 -7.94 3.95 4.96
C ASP A 138 -8.47 4.38 6.34
N LEU A 139 -8.95 3.40 7.10
CA LEU A 139 -9.64 3.62 8.38
C LEU A 139 -8.66 3.91 9.54
N VAL A 140 -7.39 3.53 9.39
CA VAL A 140 -6.40 3.62 10.46
C VAL A 140 -5.39 4.73 10.14
N PRO A 141 -5.29 5.79 10.97
CA PRO A 141 -4.38 6.89 10.72
C PRO A 141 -2.91 6.46 10.81
N SER A 142 -2.02 7.26 10.23
CA SER A 142 -0.56 7.06 10.26
C SER A 142 0.14 7.97 11.26
N LEU A 143 -0.48 9.09 11.62
CA LEU A 143 0.02 10.04 12.62
C LEU A 143 -0.09 9.45 14.03
N ARG A 144 1.04 9.45 14.74
CA ARG A 144 1.18 8.82 16.06
C ARG A 144 0.23 9.36 17.11
N TRP A 145 -0.09 10.64 17.07
CA TRP A 145 -0.97 11.27 18.05
C TRP A 145 -2.43 10.88 17.83
N LEU A 146 -2.84 10.59 16.58
CA LEU A 146 -4.16 10.03 16.28
C LEU A 146 -4.26 8.55 16.68
N LEU A 147 -3.18 7.78 16.49
CA LEU A 147 -3.13 6.37 16.88
C LEU A 147 -3.24 6.15 18.40
N ARG A 148 -3.06 7.19 19.20
CA ARG A 148 -3.16 7.16 20.67
C ARG A 148 -4.49 7.70 21.20
N ASP A 149 -5.35 8.20 20.31
CA ASP A 149 -6.62 8.78 20.71
C ASP A 149 -7.66 7.66 20.91
N GLU A 150 -8.12 7.50 22.14
CA GLU A 150 -9.06 6.42 22.53
C GLU A 150 -10.49 6.64 21.99
N HIS A 151 -10.84 7.85 21.56
CA HIS A 151 -12.14 8.09 20.92
C HIS A 151 -12.12 7.72 19.44
N LEU A 152 -10.93 7.67 18.83
CA LEU A 152 -10.70 7.23 17.46
C LEU A 152 -10.34 5.75 17.37
N ILE A 153 -9.46 5.27 18.25
CA ILE A 153 -8.94 3.90 18.28
C ILE A 153 -9.55 3.16 19.48
N LYS A 154 -10.61 2.40 19.21
CA LYS A 154 -11.38 1.62 20.20
C LYS A 154 -12.12 0.49 19.49
N ASP A 155 -12.94 -0.27 20.22
CA ASP A 155 -13.95 -1.10 19.57
C ASP A 155 -14.78 -0.22 18.61
N CYS A 156 -14.90 -0.70 17.37
CA CYS A 156 -15.45 0.06 16.26
C CYS A 156 -16.76 -0.53 15.74
N SER A 157 -17.27 -1.59 16.38
CA SER A 157 -18.41 -2.37 15.91
C SER A 157 -19.65 -1.51 15.76
N THR A 158 -20.01 -0.77 16.81
CA THR A 158 -21.20 0.12 16.81
C THR A 158 -21.11 1.21 15.73
N GLU A 159 -19.96 1.89 15.65
CA GLU A 159 -19.75 2.98 14.70
C GLU A 159 -19.76 2.50 13.25
N LEU A 160 -19.12 1.35 12.97
CA LEU A 160 -19.09 0.77 11.63
C LEU A 160 -20.45 0.21 11.23
N GLU A 161 -21.19 -0.46 12.12
CA GLU A 161 -22.57 -0.89 11.84
C GLU A 161 -23.49 0.29 11.48
N ASN A 162 -23.40 1.37 12.25
CA ASN A 162 -24.15 2.59 11.95
C ASN A 162 -23.74 3.21 10.61
N PHE A 163 -22.45 3.24 10.30
CA PHE A 163 -21.95 3.74 9.01
C PHE A 163 -22.40 2.86 7.83
N GLU A 164 -22.27 1.54 7.97
CA GLU A 164 -22.62 0.56 6.94
C GLU A 164 -24.12 0.51 6.63
N SER A 165 -24.98 0.92 7.57
CA SER A 165 -26.42 1.09 7.32
C SER A 165 -26.75 2.06 6.17
N ARG A 166 -25.82 2.95 5.83
CA ARG A 166 -25.95 3.94 4.75
C ARG A 166 -24.89 3.78 3.66
N CYS A 167 -23.69 3.40 4.06
CA CYS A 167 -22.52 3.29 3.20
C CYS A 167 -21.89 1.89 3.38
N PRO A 168 -22.48 0.84 2.79
CA PRO A 168 -21.97 -0.52 2.94
C PRO A 168 -20.51 -0.63 2.50
N ILE A 169 -19.71 -1.33 3.30
CA ILE A 169 -18.32 -1.66 2.98
C ILE A 169 -18.32 -3.06 2.36
N SER A 170 -17.75 -3.23 1.16
CA SER A 170 -17.70 -4.54 0.48
C SER A 170 -16.87 -5.53 1.29
N PHE A 171 -15.62 -5.15 1.57
CA PHE A 171 -14.64 -5.93 2.30
C PHE A 171 -13.46 -5.03 2.69
N ALA A 172 -12.57 -5.56 3.53
CA ALA A 172 -11.30 -4.94 3.85
C ALA A 172 -10.13 -5.70 3.21
N ILE A 173 -9.18 -4.95 2.64
CA ILE A 173 -7.87 -5.45 2.26
C ILE A 173 -6.95 -5.32 3.46
N HIS A 174 -6.34 -6.42 3.89
CA HIS A 174 -5.33 -6.43 4.93
C HIS A 174 -3.97 -6.83 4.34
N LEU A 175 -3.04 -5.88 4.36
CA LEU A 175 -1.64 -6.12 3.98
C LEU A 175 -0.88 -6.64 5.20
N SER A 176 -0.81 -7.96 5.32
CA SER A 176 -0.23 -8.64 6.47
C SER A 176 1.30 -8.63 6.37
N LEU A 177 1.93 -7.97 7.32
CA LEU A 177 3.38 -7.90 7.47
C LEU A 177 3.73 -8.32 8.90
N GLY A 178 4.60 -9.32 9.06
CA GLY A 178 5.13 -9.68 10.38
C GLY A 178 6.29 -8.75 10.79
N LEU A 179 6.50 -8.58 12.09
CA LEU A 179 7.59 -7.76 12.64
C LEU A 179 8.98 -8.22 12.14
N GLU A 180 9.18 -9.54 12.04
CA GLU A 180 10.39 -10.20 11.52
C GLU A 180 10.72 -9.76 10.08
N SER A 181 9.68 -9.41 9.30
CA SER A 181 9.78 -9.09 7.87
C SER A 181 9.81 -7.58 7.61
N LEU A 182 9.70 -6.77 8.67
CA LEU A 182 9.74 -5.32 8.55
C LEU A 182 11.10 -4.85 8.07
N ASP A 183 12.18 -5.40 8.63
CA ASP A 183 13.55 -5.02 8.30
C ASP A 183 13.84 -5.32 6.81
N ASN A 184 13.46 -6.51 6.33
CA ASN A 184 13.56 -6.86 4.89
C ASN A 184 12.83 -5.88 3.97
N THR A 185 11.66 -5.39 4.39
CA THR A 185 10.85 -4.48 3.55
C THR A 185 11.42 -3.06 3.55
N LEU A 186 11.99 -2.62 4.67
CA LEU A 186 12.73 -1.36 4.75
C LEU A 186 13.98 -1.41 3.87
N ASP A 187 14.76 -2.48 3.96
CA ASP A 187 15.98 -2.67 3.17
C ASP A 187 15.68 -2.70 1.67
N TYR A 188 14.64 -3.42 1.24
CA TYR A 188 14.21 -3.46 -0.16
C TYR A 188 13.79 -2.08 -0.69
N SER A 189 13.20 -1.25 0.17
CA SER A 189 12.82 0.13 -0.15
C SER A 189 14.05 1.05 -0.26
N HIS A 190 15.07 0.83 0.57
CA HIS A 190 16.32 1.60 0.53
C HIS A 190 17.19 1.27 -0.69
N HIS A 191 17.24 0.00 -1.11
CA HIS A 191 18.04 -0.40 -2.27
C HIS A 191 17.50 0.07 -3.62
N ASN A 192 16.19 0.31 -3.73
CA ASN A 192 15.56 0.73 -4.99
C ASN A 192 15.26 2.25 -5.07
N ALA A 193 15.60 3.03 -4.04
CA ALA A 193 15.51 4.48 -4.07
C ALA A 193 16.88 5.11 -4.39
N PRO A 194 16.98 6.10 -5.30
CA PRO A 194 18.25 6.77 -5.55
C PRO A 194 18.69 7.52 -4.29
N ALA A 195 19.80 7.10 -3.68
CA ALA A 195 20.32 7.71 -2.47
C ALA A 195 20.75 9.17 -2.73
N PRO A 196 20.30 10.15 -1.93
CA PRO A 196 20.87 11.49 -1.99
C PRO A 196 22.34 11.46 -1.53
N PRO A 197 23.22 12.30 -2.11
CA PRO A 197 24.61 12.36 -1.69
C PRO A 197 24.69 12.89 -0.25
N GLY A 198 25.22 12.07 0.68
CA GLY A 198 25.51 12.49 2.06
C GLY A 198 24.72 11.81 3.19
N ALA A 199 24.01 10.70 2.93
CA ALA A 199 23.33 9.95 3.99
C ALA A 199 24.34 9.26 4.92
N THR A 200 24.58 9.83 6.10
CA THR A 200 25.28 9.17 7.22
C THR A 200 24.36 8.17 7.90
N VAL A 201 24.88 6.95 8.07
CA VAL A 201 24.30 5.78 8.76
C VAL A 201 23.58 6.19 10.05
N GLY A 202 22.26 6.04 10.05
CA GLY A 202 21.35 6.35 11.16
C GLY A 202 20.48 5.13 11.53
N ASP A 203 20.99 3.92 11.31
CA ASP A 203 20.13 2.75 11.10
C ASP A 203 19.46 2.23 12.39
N GLU A 204 20.11 2.31 13.54
CA GLU A 204 19.58 1.69 14.77
C GLU A 204 18.45 2.52 15.41
N ALA A 205 18.58 3.84 15.42
CA ALA A 205 17.55 4.74 15.94
C ALA A 205 16.30 4.76 15.05
N ASP A 206 16.48 4.65 13.74
CA ASP A 206 15.38 4.61 12.77
C ASP A 206 14.67 3.25 12.76
N ASN A 207 15.39 2.15 12.94
CA ASN A 207 14.77 0.83 13.12
C ASN A 207 13.94 0.73 14.40
N GLY A 208 14.46 1.20 15.53
CA GLY A 208 13.70 1.27 16.78
C GLY A 208 12.45 2.16 16.65
N ARG A 209 12.54 3.23 15.88
CA ARG A 209 11.43 4.14 15.57
C ARG A 209 10.39 3.48 14.65
N ALA A 210 10.81 2.71 13.66
CA ALA A 210 9.95 1.98 12.73
C ALA A 210 9.18 0.87 13.46
N LYS A 211 9.87 0.05 14.28
CA LYS A 211 9.26 -1.02 15.09
C LYS A 211 8.18 -0.48 16.05
N ARG A 212 8.44 0.65 16.72
CA ARG A 212 7.43 1.31 17.56
C ARG A 212 6.20 1.76 16.77
N ARG A 213 6.38 2.30 15.56
CA ARG A 213 5.25 2.71 14.69
C ARG A 213 4.46 1.51 14.21
N PHE A 214 5.15 0.44 13.86
CA PHE A 214 4.54 -0.82 13.46
C PHE A 214 3.61 -1.33 14.57
N HIS A 215 4.11 -1.45 15.81
CA HIS A 215 3.29 -1.97 16.91
C HIS A 215 2.10 -1.06 17.28
N MET A 216 2.27 0.27 17.25
CA MET A 216 1.14 1.19 17.47
C MET A 216 0.05 1.02 16.41
N HIS A 217 0.46 0.88 15.15
CA HIS A 217 -0.49 0.71 14.06
C HIS A 217 -1.16 -0.67 14.10
N GLU A 218 -0.39 -1.73 14.36
CA GLU A 218 -0.91 -3.08 14.54
C GLU A 218 -1.97 -3.13 15.63
N ASN A 219 -1.70 -2.52 16.79
CA ASN A 219 -2.68 -2.43 17.87
C ASN A 219 -3.94 -1.64 17.45
N ALA A 220 -3.78 -0.54 16.71
CA ALA A 220 -4.91 0.25 16.23
C ALA A 220 -5.75 -0.46 15.16
N CYS A 221 -5.15 -1.38 14.38
CA CYS A 221 -5.85 -2.17 13.38
C CYS A 221 -6.70 -3.29 13.99
N LYS A 222 -6.41 -3.77 15.21
CA LYS A 222 -7.05 -4.97 15.79
C LYS A 222 -8.56 -4.94 15.74
N ALA A 223 -9.18 -3.87 16.23
CA ALA A 223 -10.64 -3.74 16.26
C ALA A 223 -11.25 -3.78 14.84
N PHE A 224 -10.61 -3.14 13.86
CA PHE A 224 -11.06 -3.16 12.47
C PHE A 224 -10.90 -4.55 11.84
N LEU A 225 -9.76 -5.21 12.08
CA LEU A 225 -9.52 -6.57 11.59
C LEU A 225 -10.53 -7.56 12.18
N GLU A 226 -10.81 -7.48 13.47
CA GLU A 226 -11.81 -8.31 14.16
C GLU A 226 -13.20 -8.09 13.55
N TYR A 227 -13.59 -6.84 13.30
CA TYR A 227 -14.88 -6.49 12.70
C TYR A 227 -15.07 -7.09 11.29
N PHE A 228 -14.05 -7.00 10.41
CA PHE A 228 -14.15 -7.58 9.07
C PHE A 228 -13.97 -9.09 9.07
N SER A 229 -13.18 -9.65 10.00
CA SER A 229 -13.00 -11.09 10.13
C SER A 229 -14.26 -11.78 10.68
N SER A 230 -14.99 -11.15 11.60
CA SER A 230 -16.23 -11.73 12.17
C SER A 230 -17.34 -11.91 11.14
N SER A 231 -17.34 -11.08 10.10
CA SER A 231 -18.25 -11.15 8.96
C SER A 231 -17.66 -11.88 7.75
N ASP A 232 -16.44 -12.42 7.87
CA ASP A 232 -15.70 -13.12 6.82
C ASP A 232 -15.51 -12.28 5.53
N ARG A 233 -15.30 -10.97 5.70
CA ARG A 233 -15.12 -9.96 4.65
C ARG A 233 -13.67 -9.44 4.61
N LEU A 234 -12.69 -10.30 4.86
CA LEU A 234 -11.28 -9.93 4.88
C LEU A 234 -10.53 -10.57 3.70
N LEU A 235 -9.87 -9.74 2.89
CA LEU A 235 -8.86 -10.13 1.91
C LEU A 235 -7.49 -9.92 2.55
N SER A 236 -6.84 -10.97 3.02
CA SER A 236 -5.50 -10.89 3.61
C SER A 236 -4.43 -11.25 2.58
N ILE A 237 -3.48 -10.35 2.36
CA ILE A 237 -2.36 -10.52 1.43
C ILE A 237 -1.08 -10.48 2.25
N ASP A 238 -0.28 -11.55 2.17
CA ASP A 238 1.04 -11.61 2.78
C ASP A 238 2.02 -10.76 1.99
N VAL A 239 2.52 -9.68 2.61
CA VAL A 239 3.47 -8.75 2.00
C VAL A 239 4.89 -8.89 2.57
N SER A 240 5.15 -9.93 3.37
CA SER A 240 6.45 -10.16 4.04
C SER A 240 7.64 -10.29 3.09
N SER A 241 7.41 -10.67 1.84
CA SER A 241 8.47 -10.81 0.83
C SER A 241 9.04 -9.47 0.34
N GLY A 242 8.31 -8.36 0.53
CA GLY A 242 8.65 -7.06 -0.07
C GLY A 242 8.58 -7.01 -1.61
N ALA A 243 8.24 -8.12 -2.28
CA ALA A 243 8.23 -8.22 -3.74
C ALA A 243 6.97 -7.58 -4.33
N GLU A 244 7.08 -6.28 -4.61
CA GLU A 244 5.94 -5.42 -4.98
C GLU A 244 5.18 -5.91 -6.23
N GLU A 245 5.89 -6.38 -7.26
CA GLU A 245 5.28 -6.88 -8.50
C GLU A 245 4.47 -8.17 -8.26
N PRO A 246 5.03 -9.27 -7.72
CA PRO A 246 4.24 -10.46 -7.37
C PRO A 246 3.05 -10.19 -6.45
N ILE A 247 3.21 -9.28 -5.47
CA ILE A 247 2.12 -8.88 -4.56
C ILE A 247 0.99 -8.20 -5.36
N TRP A 248 1.36 -7.28 -6.26
CA TRP A 248 0.40 -6.60 -7.11
C TRP A 248 -0.27 -7.55 -8.09
N ASP A 249 0.46 -8.45 -8.74
CA ASP A 249 -0.10 -9.40 -9.71
C ASP A 249 -1.20 -10.26 -9.09
N LYS A 250 -0.97 -10.77 -7.88
CA LYS A 250 -1.98 -11.55 -7.13
C LYS A 250 -3.18 -10.70 -6.74
N THR A 251 -2.95 -9.46 -6.35
CA THR A 251 -4.05 -8.55 -6.02
C THR A 251 -4.86 -8.20 -7.25
N HIS A 252 -4.21 -7.91 -8.37
CA HIS A 252 -4.83 -7.60 -9.64
C HIS A 252 -5.65 -8.79 -10.17
N GLU A 253 -5.12 -10.01 -10.12
CA GLU A 253 -5.83 -11.25 -10.44
C GLU A 253 -7.14 -11.35 -9.64
N PHE A 254 -7.09 -11.09 -8.33
CA PHE A 254 -8.27 -11.07 -7.48
C PHE A 254 -9.29 -9.98 -7.91
N PHE A 255 -8.86 -8.73 -8.10
CA PHE A 255 -9.76 -7.62 -8.45
C PHE A 255 -10.37 -7.77 -9.85
N THR A 256 -9.64 -8.35 -10.81
CA THR A 256 -10.20 -8.68 -12.14
C THR A 256 -11.25 -9.78 -12.05
N GLY A 257 -11.07 -10.76 -11.16
CA GLY A 257 -12.07 -11.78 -10.85
C GLY A 257 -13.38 -11.23 -10.27
N LEU A 258 -13.33 -10.07 -9.61
CA LEU A 258 -14.51 -9.35 -9.10
C LEU A 258 -15.30 -8.58 -10.18
N GLN A 259 -14.95 -8.75 -11.46
CA GLN A 259 -15.60 -8.07 -12.61
C GLN A 259 -15.53 -6.55 -12.57
N LEU A 260 -14.57 -5.99 -11.82
CA LEU A 260 -14.25 -4.58 -11.87
C LEU A 260 -13.62 -4.26 -13.23
N LYS A 261 -14.29 -3.41 -14.02
CA LYS A 261 -13.74 -2.94 -15.30
C LYS A 261 -12.48 -2.11 -15.03
N ALA A 262 -11.37 -2.48 -15.65
CA ALA A 262 -10.16 -1.68 -15.63
C ALA A 262 -10.48 -0.28 -16.21
N TRP A 263 -10.08 0.77 -15.50
CA TRP A 263 -10.32 2.17 -15.87
C TRP A 263 -9.50 2.58 -17.11
N ARG A 264 -8.39 1.90 -17.37
CA ARG A 264 -7.63 2.01 -18.62
C ARG A 264 -7.34 0.62 -19.15
N PRO A 265 -7.79 0.26 -20.37
CA PRO A 265 -7.17 -0.85 -21.07
C PRO A 265 -5.71 -0.45 -21.30
N VAL A 266 -4.77 -1.21 -20.75
CA VAL A 266 -3.37 -1.06 -21.10
C VAL A 266 -3.22 -1.52 -22.56
N ASN A 267 -3.36 -0.58 -23.50
CA ASN A 267 -3.06 -0.82 -24.91
C ASN A 267 -1.53 -0.88 -25.08
N SER A 268 -0.90 -1.92 -24.54
CA SER A 268 0.50 -2.22 -24.84
C SER A 268 0.58 -2.75 -26.26
N MET A 269 0.88 -1.86 -27.22
CA MET A 269 1.22 -2.28 -28.58
C MET A 269 2.69 -2.74 -28.58
N LEU A 270 2.94 -4.05 -28.62
CA LEU A 270 4.27 -4.58 -28.90
C LEU A 270 4.53 -4.47 -30.41
N VAL A 271 5.39 -3.55 -30.80
CA VAL A 271 5.88 -3.47 -32.19
C VAL A 271 7.16 -4.29 -32.30
N PHE A 272 7.07 -5.43 -32.98
CA PHE A 272 8.26 -6.16 -33.43
C PHE A 272 8.68 -5.61 -34.80
N ALA A 273 9.77 -4.85 -34.84
CA ALA A 273 10.41 -4.48 -36.09
C ALA A 273 11.50 -5.52 -36.40
N MET A 274 11.26 -6.39 -37.38
CA MET A 274 12.28 -7.27 -37.96
C MET A 274 12.68 -6.70 -39.32
N GLY A 275 13.82 -6.03 -39.38
CA GLY A 275 14.38 -5.49 -40.62
C GLY A 275 15.83 -5.05 -40.45
N THR A 276 16.69 -5.45 -41.38
CA THR A 276 18.09 -5.01 -41.46
C THR A 276 18.14 -3.52 -41.80
N TRP A 277 18.51 -2.70 -40.83
CA TRP A 277 18.63 -1.26 -40.99
C TRP A 277 19.97 -0.92 -41.66
N ALA A 278 19.93 -0.56 -42.95
CA ALA A 278 21.06 0.11 -43.60
C ALA A 278 20.82 1.61 -43.57
N PHE A 279 21.69 2.36 -42.89
CA PHE A 279 21.70 3.82 -42.97
C PHE A 279 22.15 4.26 -44.38
N PRO A 280 21.41 5.11 -45.10
CA PRO A 280 21.96 5.77 -46.26
C PRO A 280 23.02 6.78 -45.78
N ALA A 281 24.24 6.64 -46.31
CA ALA A 281 25.28 7.65 -46.15
C ALA A 281 24.76 8.96 -46.78
N GLN A 282 24.78 10.03 -45.98
CA GLN A 282 24.45 11.37 -46.47
C GLN A 282 25.58 11.83 -47.42
N SER A 283 25.20 12.23 -48.63
CA SER A 283 26.03 13.00 -49.56
C SER A 283 25.40 14.36 -49.77
#